data_AF-A0A9D6NV59-F1
#
_entry.id   AF-A0A9D6NV59-F1
#
_cell.length_a   1.000
_cell.length_b   1.000
_cell.length_c   1.000
_cell.angle_alpha   90.00
_cell.angle_beta   90.00
_cell.angle_gamma   90.00
#
_symmetry.space_group_name_H-M   'P 1'
#
loop_
_entity.id
_entity.type
_entity.pdbx_description
1 polymer ?
#
loop_
_entity_poly.entity_id
_entity_poly.type
_entity_poly.pdbx_seq_one_letter_code
_entity_poly.pdbx_strand_id
1 'polypeptide(L)'
;MLGPLALLAALSIIGGYLGIPYFLGEHHGEFHWLVAGISLAVVAAGLGLAWLIYQRKLVSAQQVVHALALPYSFLQRRYYINELYDWYVAVVQQKLIAGLCALVERYVIIGLLVNGTATLTRGSGQLIRLCQTGRIQTYVLAFLLGIVWLLSRSLHRWW
;
A
#
# COMPACT_ATOMS: atom_id res chain seq x y z
N MET A 1 -24.14 -1.57 -25.81
CA MET A 1 -22.95 -2.46 -25.79
C MET A 1 -22.36 -2.69 -27.18
N LEU A 2 -23.18 -2.86 -28.23
CA LEU A 2 -22.71 -2.99 -29.63
C LEU A 2 -21.98 -1.75 -30.16
N GLY A 3 -22.40 -0.54 -29.78
CA GLY A 3 -21.77 0.72 -30.22
C GLY A 3 -20.26 0.79 -29.90
N PRO A 4 -19.83 0.65 -28.63
CA PRO A 4 -18.41 0.62 -28.27
C PRO A 4 -17.62 -0.51 -28.93
N LEU A 5 -18.20 -1.71 -29.03
CA LEU A 5 -17.53 -2.86 -29.65
C LEU A 5 -17.30 -2.67 -31.15
N ALA A 6 -18.31 -2.18 -31.88
CA ALA A 6 -18.21 -1.90 -33.32
C ALA A 6 -17.19 -0.78 -33.61
N LEU A 7 -17.16 0.25 -32.77
CA LEU A 7 -16.17 1.32 -32.85
C LEU A 7 -14.74 0.78 -32.67
N LEU A 8 -14.51 -0.04 -31.63
CA LEU A 8 -13.21 -0.67 -31.39
C LEU A 8 -12.78 -1.62 -32.53
N ALA A 9 -13.73 -2.38 -33.10
CA ALA A 9 -13.44 -3.23 -34.25
C ALA A 9 -13.01 -2.42 -35.48
N ALA A 10 -13.72 -1.32 -35.78
CA ALA A 10 -13.37 -0.42 -36.88
C ALA A 10 -11.98 0.21 -36.65
N LEU A 11 -11.68 0.67 -35.42
CA LEU A 11 -10.37 1.20 -35.05
C LEU A 11 -9.26 0.15 -35.18
N SER A 12 -9.51 -1.12 -34.83
CA SER A 12 -8.53 -2.20 -34.98
C SER A 12 -8.20 -2.49 -36.44
N ILE A 13 -9.20 -2.44 -37.35
CA ILE A 13 -8.99 -2.64 -38.79
C ILE A 13 -8.19 -1.46 -39.37
N ILE A 14 -8.60 -0.22 -39.04
CA ILE A 14 -7.93 1.00 -39.51
C ILE A 14 -6.48 1.05 -38.99
N GLY A 15 -6.26 0.75 -37.71
CA GLY A 15 -4.93 0.74 -37.10
C GLY A 15 -4.01 -0.35 -37.68
N GLY A 16 -4.56 -1.53 -38.00
CA GLY A 16 -3.83 -2.59 -38.70
C GLY A 16 -3.42 -2.21 -40.12
N TYR A 17 -4.31 -1.54 -40.87
CA TYR A 17 -4.03 -1.10 -42.24
C TYR A 17 -3.06 0.09 -42.33
N LEU A 18 -3.16 1.04 -41.39
CA LEU A 18 -2.26 2.20 -41.35
C LEU A 18 -0.82 1.83 -40.98
N GLY A 19 -0.58 0.67 -40.33
CA GLY A 19 0.78 0.24 -40.00
C GLY A 19 1.49 1.22 -39.06
N ILE A 20 0.95 1.38 -37.85
CA ILE A 20 1.46 2.27 -36.78
C ILE A 20 3.00 2.23 -36.60
N PRO A 21 3.72 1.09 -36.73
CA PRO A 21 5.18 1.06 -36.64
C PRO A 21 5.90 1.96 -37.67
N TYR A 22 5.36 2.05 -38.90
CA TYR A 22 5.87 2.95 -39.94
C TYR A 22 5.72 4.43 -39.53
N PHE A 23 4.60 4.78 -38.88
CA PHE A 23 4.37 6.12 -38.35
C PHE A 23 5.23 6.45 -37.12
N LEU A 24 5.70 5.46 -36.38
CA LEU A 24 6.57 5.61 -35.21
C LEU A 24 8.07 5.67 -35.57
N GLY A 25 8.41 5.61 -36.86
CA GLY A 25 9.80 5.73 -37.34
C GLY A 25 10.59 4.42 -37.36
N GLU A 26 9.97 3.27 -37.07
CA GLU A 26 10.63 1.97 -37.19
C GLU A 26 10.78 1.57 -38.67
N HIS A 27 12.02 1.64 -39.16
CA HIS A 27 12.37 1.10 -40.48
C HIS A 27 12.43 -0.41 -40.37
N HIS A 28 11.58 -1.10 -41.13
CA HIS A 28 11.52 -2.56 -41.11
C HIS A 28 12.89 -3.13 -41.48
N GLY A 29 13.48 -3.94 -40.58
CA GLY A 29 14.53 -4.88 -40.98
C GLY A 29 14.01 -5.78 -42.09
N GLU A 30 14.91 -6.43 -42.85
CA GLU A 30 14.53 -7.27 -43.98
C GLU A 30 13.36 -8.20 -43.63
N PHE A 31 12.29 -8.14 -44.44
CA PHE A 31 11.09 -8.93 -44.16
C PHE A 31 11.38 -10.40 -44.44
N HIS A 32 11.57 -11.16 -43.37
CA HIS A 32 11.81 -12.60 -43.47
C HIS A 32 10.48 -13.35 -43.65
N TRP A 33 10.11 -13.58 -44.91
CA TRP A 33 8.93 -14.37 -45.30
C TRP A 33 8.83 -15.73 -44.60
N LEU A 34 9.97 -16.36 -44.32
CA LEU A 34 10.02 -17.63 -43.59
C LEU A 34 9.50 -17.48 -42.16
N VAL A 35 9.93 -16.43 -41.44
CA VAL A 35 9.49 -16.17 -40.06
C VAL A 35 8.01 -15.80 -40.03
N ALA A 36 7.55 -14.98 -40.97
CA ALA A 36 6.14 -14.65 -41.11
C ALA A 36 5.28 -15.89 -41.41
N GLY A 37 5.73 -16.75 -42.33
CA GLY A 37 5.05 -17.98 -42.70
C GLY A 37 4.97 -18.98 -41.54
N ILE A 38 6.07 -19.19 -40.81
CA ILE A 38 6.10 -20.05 -39.63
C ILE A 38 5.18 -19.50 -38.54
N SER A 39 5.20 -18.19 -38.29
CA SER A 39 4.36 -17.55 -37.27
C SER A 39 2.87 -17.73 -37.58
N LEU A 40 2.48 -17.52 -38.84
CA LEU A 40 1.10 -17.72 -39.29
C LEU A 40 0.69 -19.20 -39.17
N ALA A 41 1.58 -20.13 -39.53
CA ALA A 41 1.33 -21.56 -39.41
C ALA A 41 1.15 -21.99 -37.94
N VAL A 42 1.99 -21.48 -37.02
CA VAL A 42 1.88 -21.77 -35.58
C VAL A 42 0.56 -21.26 -35.01
N VAL A 43 0.15 -20.02 -35.37
CA VAL A 43 -1.14 -19.46 -34.96
C VAL A 43 -2.29 -20.31 -35.48
N ALA A 44 -2.29 -20.65 -36.78
CA ALA A 44 -3.32 -21.49 -37.38
C ALA A 44 -3.39 -22.89 -36.74
N ALA A 45 -2.25 -23.50 -36.44
CA ALA A 45 -2.18 -24.78 -35.74
C ALA A 45 -2.75 -24.69 -34.32
N GLY A 46 -2.41 -23.62 -33.57
CA GLY A 46 -2.95 -23.37 -32.24
C GLY A 46 -4.47 -23.20 -32.22
N LEU A 47 -5.01 -22.38 -33.13
CA LEU A 47 -6.46 -22.23 -33.31
C LEU A 47 -7.13 -23.54 -33.74
N GLY A 48 -6.50 -24.29 -34.65
CA GLY A 48 -6.98 -25.60 -35.08
C GLY A 48 -7.07 -26.59 -33.94
N LEU A 49 -6.02 -26.70 -33.11
CA LEU A 49 -6.00 -27.54 -31.92
C LEU A 49 -7.09 -27.13 -30.92
N ALA A 50 -7.24 -25.83 -30.64
CA ALA A 50 -8.30 -25.34 -29.78
C ALA A 50 -9.70 -25.70 -30.31
N TRP A 51 -9.94 -25.55 -31.62
CA TRP A 51 -11.21 -25.91 -32.23
C TRP A 51 -11.48 -27.42 -32.18
N LEU A 52 -10.47 -28.27 -32.38
CA LEU A 52 -10.61 -29.73 -32.27
C LEU A 52 -10.96 -30.18 -30.84
N ILE A 53 -10.33 -29.57 -29.82
CA ILE A 53 -10.55 -29.87 -28.41
C ILE A 53 -11.91 -29.36 -27.93
N TYR A 54 -12.22 -28.08 -28.17
CA TYR A 54 -13.41 -27.42 -27.59
C TYR A 54 -14.67 -27.57 -28.44
N GLN A 55 -14.57 -27.41 -29.77
CA GLN A 55 -15.75 -27.44 -30.65
C GLN A 55 -16.08 -28.86 -31.10
N ARG A 56 -15.09 -29.59 -31.63
CA ARG A 56 -15.32 -30.96 -32.15
C ARG A 56 -15.27 -32.03 -31.07
N LYS A 57 -14.75 -31.73 -29.87
CA LYS A 57 -14.63 -32.66 -28.73
C LYS A 57 -13.97 -34.01 -29.10
N LEU A 58 -13.12 -34.02 -30.13
CA LEU A 58 -12.41 -35.20 -30.62
C LEU A 58 -11.36 -35.67 -29.61
N VAL A 59 -10.82 -34.73 -28.83
CA VAL A 59 -9.88 -34.97 -27.75
C VAL A 59 -10.52 -34.51 -26.45
N SER A 60 -10.59 -35.39 -25.47
CA SER A 60 -11.07 -35.05 -24.14
C SER A 60 -10.09 -34.07 -23.48
N ALA A 61 -10.55 -32.85 -23.19
CA ALA A 61 -9.76 -31.86 -22.45
C ALA A 61 -9.27 -32.43 -21.09
N GLN A 62 -10.07 -33.30 -20.46
CA GLN A 62 -9.71 -33.96 -19.21
C GLN A 62 -8.52 -34.92 -19.38
N GLN A 63 -8.43 -35.66 -20.49
CA GLN A 63 -7.29 -36.55 -20.75
C GLN A 63 -5.99 -35.75 -20.95
N VAL A 64 -6.06 -34.61 -21.63
CA VAL A 64 -4.91 -33.70 -21.80
C VAL A 64 -4.48 -33.11 -20.45
N VAL A 65 -5.44 -32.70 -19.62
CA VAL A 65 -5.18 -32.20 -18.27
C VAL A 65 -4.54 -33.27 -17.38
N HIS A 66 -5.00 -34.52 -17.45
CA HIS A 66 -4.41 -35.62 -16.69
C HIS A 66 -2.98 -35.95 -17.17
N ALA A 67 -2.73 -35.96 -18.47
CA ALA A 67 -1.39 -36.19 -19.03
C ALA A 67 -0.38 -35.09 -18.64
N LEU A 68 -0.86 -33.86 -18.49
CA LEU A 68 -0.06 -32.67 -18.15
C LEU A 68 -0.38 -32.13 -16.76
N ALA A 69 -0.80 -32.99 -15.82
CA ALA A 69 -1.33 -32.56 -14.52
C ALA A 69 -0.37 -31.64 -13.73
N LEU A 70 0.93 -31.90 -13.83
CA LEU A 70 1.97 -31.18 -13.11
C LEU A 70 2.15 -29.74 -13.65
N PRO A 71 2.47 -29.50 -14.94
CA PRO A 71 2.52 -28.15 -15.49
C PRO A 71 1.14 -27.47 -15.50
N TYR A 72 0.06 -28.21 -15.75
CA TYR A 72 -1.30 -27.67 -15.74
C TYR A 72 -1.68 -27.10 -14.37
N SER A 73 -1.45 -27.83 -13.28
CA SER A 73 -1.76 -27.36 -11.92
C SER A 73 -0.96 -26.11 -11.52
N PHE A 74 0.28 -25.99 -12.01
CA PHE A 74 1.13 -24.82 -11.79
C PHE A 74 0.61 -23.57 -12.54
N LEU A 75 0.27 -23.73 -13.82
CA LEU A 75 -0.33 -22.69 -14.66
C LEU A 75 -1.72 -22.29 -14.17
N GLN A 76 -2.53 -23.26 -13.74
CA GLN A 76 -3.89 -23.06 -13.24
C GLN A 76 -3.91 -22.20 -11.98
N ARG A 77 -2.93 -22.39 -11.08
CA ARG A 77 -2.72 -21.56 -9.89
C ARG A 77 -2.03 -20.23 -10.20
N ARG A 78 -2.01 -19.79 -11.46
CA ARG A 78 -1.41 -18.53 -11.90
C ARG A 78 0.02 -18.37 -11.37
N TYR A 79 0.82 -19.44 -11.45
CA TYR A 79 2.20 -19.47 -10.98
C TYR A 79 2.38 -19.23 -9.48
N TYR A 80 1.34 -19.45 -8.66
CA TYR A 80 1.33 -19.18 -7.21
C TYR A 80 1.59 -17.71 -6.82
N ILE A 81 1.51 -16.80 -7.79
CA ILE A 81 1.82 -15.39 -7.58
C ILE A 81 0.77 -14.77 -6.66
N ASN A 82 -0.52 -15.06 -6.90
CA ASN A 82 -1.59 -14.54 -6.07
C ASN A 82 -1.45 -14.98 -4.60
N GLU A 83 -1.17 -16.25 -4.37
CA GLU A 83 -1.00 -16.83 -3.05
C GLU A 83 0.22 -16.23 -2.32
N LEU A 84 1.30 -15.94 -3.05
CA LEU A 84 2.47 -15.25 -2.51
C LEU A 84 2.13 -13.81 -2.10
N TYR A 85 1.40 -13.08 -2.95
CA TYR A 85 0.94 -11.72 -2.65
C TYR A 85 0.01 -11.71 -1.42
N ASP A 86 -0.96 -12.61 -1.35
CA ASP A 86 -1.89 -12.72 -0.22
C ASP A 86 -1.13 -13.05 1.07
N TRP A 87 -0.16 -13.97 1.02
CA TRP A 87 0.71 -14.28 2.16
C TRP A 87 1.53 -13.06 2.59
N TYR A 88 2.14 -12.36 1.63
CA TYR A 88 2.95 -11.18 1.93
C TYR A 88 2.12 -10.10 2.62
N VAL A 89 0.95 -9.77 2.08
CA VAL A 89 0.07 -8.75 2.66
C VAL A 89 -0.40 -9.18 4.05
N ALA A 90 -0.92 -10.41 4.20
CA ALA A 90 -1.48 -10.87 5.46
C ALA A 90 -0.42 -10.99 6.57
N VAL A 91 0.78 -11.47 6.25
CA VAL A 91 1.82 -11.74 7.25
C VAL A 91 2.71 -10.52 7.46
N VAL A 92 3.31 -9.99 6.40
CA VAL A 92 4.31 -8.92 6.54
C VAL A 92 3.63 -7.60 6.85
N GLN A 93 2.67 -7.19 6.02
CA GLN A 93 2.05 -5.88 6.18
C GLN A 93 1.10 -5.86 7.39
N GLN A 94 0.20 -6.84 7.48
CA GLN A 94 -0.90 -6.75 8.43
C GLN A 94 -0.54 -7.27 9.83
N LYS A 95 0.27 -8.31 9.96
CA LYS A 95 0.68 -8.81 11.29
C LYS A 95 1.94 -8.11 11.80
N LEU A 96 3.01 -8.04 10.99
CA LEU A 96 4.28 -7.47 11.47
C LEU A 96 4.21 -5.95 11.56
N ILE A 97 3.98 -5.27 10.43
CA ILE A 97 4.06 -3.80 10.40
C ILE A 97 2.94 -3.18 11.24
N ALA A 98 1.69 -3.57 11.02
CA ALA A 98 0.58 -2.99 11.79
C ALA A 98 0.67 -3.37 13.28
N GLY A 99 1.16 -4.57 13.61
CA GLY A 99 1.39 -4.99 14.99
C GLY A 99 2.45 -4.14 15.70
N LEU A 100 3.57 -3.84 15.02
CA LEU A 100 4.61 -2.95 15.55
C LEU A 100 4.08 -1.52 15.73
N CYS A 101 3.36 -0.98 14.75
CA CYS A 101 2.75 0.34 14.86
C CYS A 101 1.78 0.41 16.04
N ALA A 102 0.92 -0.59 16.22
CA ALA A 102 -0.02 -0.66 17.33
C ALA A 102 0.70 -0.75 18.70
N LEU A 103 1.84 -1.44 18.76
CA LEU A 103 2.67 -1.52 19.96
C LEU A 103 3.25 -0.14 20.30
N VAL A 104 3.83 0.55 19.31
CA VAL A 104 4.37 1.90 19.49
C VAL A 104 3.28 2.87 19.94
N GLU A 105 2.12 2.86 19.29
CA GLU A 105 1.00 3.72 19.65
C GLU A 105 0.54 3.48 21.10
N ARG A 106 0.38 2.22 21.49
CA ARG A 106 -0.12 1.89 22.83
C ARG A 106 0.88 2.21 23.94
N TYR A 107 2.16 1.89 23.75
CA TYR A 107 3.16 2.06 24.80
C TYR A 107 3.80 3.45 24.79
N VAL A 108 4.19 3.96 23.62
CA VAL A 108 4.89 5.24 23.51
C VAL A 108 3.89 6.39 23.52
N ILE A 109 2.88 6.36 22.66
CA ILE A 109 1.94 7.49 22.54
C ILE A 109 1.01 7.52 23.75
N ILE A 110 0.22 6.47 23.94
CA ILE A 110 -0.79 6.46 25.02
C ILE A 110 -0.12 6.32 26.39
N GLY A 111 0.80 5.37 26.54
CA GLY A 111 1.49 5.10 27.80
C GLY A 111 2.39 6.27 28.23
N LEU A 112 3.44 6.53 27.47
CA LEU A 112 4.45 7.51 27.87
C LEU A 112 3.97 8.96 27.68
N LEU A 113 3.49 9.33 26.49
CA LEU A 113 3.14 10.73 26.22
C LEU A 113 1.85 11.15 26.93
N VAL A 114 0.75 10.42 26.74
CA VAL A 114 -0.54 10.83 27.29
C VAL A 114 -0.61 10.57 28.80
N ASN A 115 -0.42 9.34 29.25
CA ASN A 115 -0.54 9.04 30.69
C ASN A 115 0.61 9.64 31.50
N GLY A 116 1.81 9.75 30.93
CA GLY A 116 2.94 10.41 31.57
C GLY A 116 2.68 11.89 31.82
N THR A 117 2.22 12.63 30.81
CA THR A 117 1.86 14.05 30.98
C THR A 117 0.72 14.24 31.98
N ALA A 118 -0.30 13.39 31.94
CA ALA A 118 -1.39 13.42 32.92
C ALA A 118 -0.90 13.16 34.36
N THR A 119 0.07 12.26 34.53
CA THR A 119 0.66 11.95 35.85
C THR A 119 1.54 13.09 36.34
N LEU A 120 2.35 13.67 35.46
CA LEU A 120 3.19 14.83 35.78
C LEU A 120 2.33 16.03 36.21
N THR A 121 1.30 16.37 35.46
CA THR A 121 0.40 17.49 35.79
C THR A 121 -0.30 17.26 37.14
N ARG A 122 -0.80 16.04 37.39
CA ARG A 122 -1.40 15.68 38.68
C ARG A 122 -0.40 15.75 39.83
N GLY A 123 0.81 15.24 39.64
CA GLY A 123 1.89 15.31 40.63
C GLY A 123 2.28 16.75 40.97
N SER A 124 2.44 17.60 39.96
CA SER A 124 2.70 19.03 40.14
C SER A 124 1.58 19.72 40.92
N GLY A 125 0.31 19.42 40.61
CA GLY A 125 -0.83 19.94 41.35
C GLY A 125 -0.84 19.50 42.83
N GLN A 126 -0.47 18.23 43.09
CA GLN A 126 -0.34 17.72 44.46
C GLN A 126 0.80 18.40 45.22
N LEU A 127 1.94 18.67 44.58
CA LEU A 127 3.04 19.43 45.18
C LEU A 127 2.63 20.87 45.50
N ILE A 128 1.99 21.57 44.57
CA ILE A 128 1.49 22.94 44.78
C ILE A 128 0.47 22.97 45.93
N ARG A 129 -0.37 21.94 46.05
CA ARG A 129 -1.34 21.81 47.15
C ARG A 129 -0.66 21.76 48.52
N LEU A 130 0.54 21.18 48.64
CA LEU A 130 1.28 21.17 49.91
C LEU A 130 1.71 22.58 50.37
N CYS A 131 1.94 23.51 49.43
CA CYS A 131 2.22 24.91 49.76
C CYS A 131 1.00 25.64 50.35
N GLN A 132 -0.22 25.12 50.15
CA GLN A 132 -1.42 25.68 50.76
C GLN A 132 -1.61 25.13 52.18
N THR A 133 -1.00 25.81 53.15
CA THR A 133 -1.01 25.42 54.57
C THR A 133 -2.29 25.78 55.33
N GLY A 134 -3.19 26.56 54.74
CA GLY A 134 -4.46 26.98 55.35
C GLY A 134 -4.32 27.98 56.52
N ARG A 135 -3.10 28.38 56.87
CA ARG A 135 -2.82 29.36 57.94
C ARG A 135 -2.68 30.77 57.35
N ILE A 136 -3.53 31.69 57.79
CA ILE A 136 -3.55 33.10 57.33
C ILE A 136 -2.16 33.75 57.47
N GLN A 137 -1.43 33.46 58.55
CA GLN A 137 -0.09 33.99 58.82
C GLN A 137 0.91 33.70 57.69
N THR A 138 0.89 32.49 57.13
CA THR A 138 1.80 32.09 56.04
C THR A 138 1.53 32.91 54.78
N TYR A 139 0.26 33.18 54.46
CA TYR A 139 -0.12 34.00 53.30
C TYR A 139 0.31 35.46 53.45
N VAL A 140 0.14 36.04 54.65
CA VAL A 140 0.57 37.42 54.94
C VAL A 140 2.08 37.57 54.79
N LEU A 141 2.85 36.59 55.28
CA LEU A 141 4.31 36.59 55.16
C LEU A 141 4.76 36.48 53.70
N ALA A 142 4.15 35.60 52.91
CA ALA A 142 4.42 35.48 51.47
C ALA A 142 4.09 36.77 50.70
N PHE A 143 3.00 37.46 51.05
CA PHE A 143 2.61 38.74 50.45
C PHE A 143 3.64 39.85 50.72
N LEU A 144 4.09 40.00 51.97
CA LEU A 144 5.12 40.97 52.35
C LEU A 144 6.44 40.71 51.62
N LEU A 145 6.89 39.44 51.56
CA LEU A 145 8.08 39.06 50.81
C LEU A 145 7.95 39.41 49.31
N GLY A 146 6.77 39.20 48.72
CA GLY A 146 6.48 39.57 47.33
C GLY A 146 6.63 41.07 47.07
N ILE A 147 6.14 41.92 47.98
CA ILE A 147 6.29 43.39 47.88
C ILE A 147 7.77 43.79 47.93
N VAL A 148 8.52 43.27 48.90
CA VAL A 148 9.95 43.58 49.05
C VAL A 148 10.72 43.18 47.80
N TRP A 149 10.45 41.99 47.25
CA TRP A 149 11.10 41.51 46.03
C TRP A 149 10.80 42.41 44.82
N LEU A 150 9.53 42.79 44.62
CA LEU A 150 9.13 43.68 43.53
C LEU A 150 9.80 45.06 43.63
N LEU A 151 9.82 45.65 44.82
CA LEU A 151 10.44 46.96 45.06
C LEU A 151 11.96 46.90 44.87
N SER A 152 12.62 45.87 45.40
CA SER A 152 14.06 45.66 45.20
C SER A 152 14.39 45.54 43.72
N ARG A 153 13.62 44.74 42.97
CA ARG A 153 13.86 44.55 41.54
C ARG A 153 13.55 45.81 40.73
N SER A 154 12.60 46.64 41.17
CA SER A 154 12.31 47.92 40.51
C SER A 154 13.44 48.90 40.76
N LEU A 155 13.87 49.08 42.01
CA LEU A 155 14.95 50.00 42.38
C LEU A 155 16.26 49.68 41.66
N HIS A 156 16.56 48.39 41.47
CA HIS A 156 17.75 47.95 40.73
C HIS A 156 17.65 48.12 39.21
N ARG A 157 16.46 48.45 38.69
CA ARG A 157 16.19 48.72 37.27
C ARG A 157 16.22 50.22 36.94
N TRP A 158 16.17 51.06 37.97
CA TRP A 158 16.19 52.53 37.90
C TRP A 158 17.56 53.14 38.27
N TRP A 159 18.53 52.30 38.64
CA TRP A 159 19.96 52.60 38.77
C TRP A 159 20.73 51.79 37.73
#